data_AF-A0A2V2W6X7-F1
#
_entry.id   AF-A0A2V2W6X7-F1
#
_cell.length_a   1.000
_cell.length_b   1.000
_cell.length_c   1.000
_cell.angle_alpha   90.00
_cell.angle_beta   90.00
_cell.angle_gamma   90.00
#
_symmetry.space_group_name_H-M   'P 1'
#
loop_
_entity.id
_entity.type
_entity.pdbx_description
1 polymer ?
#
loop_
_entity_poly.entity_id
_entity_poly.type
_entity_poly.pdbx_seq_one_letter_code
_entity_poly.pdbx_strand_id
1 'polypeptide(L)'
;MIRTDRSVCVRINTPIGIRIEIGGGGEGESWKGKQMTSDITFITRQNFTEVFPHFVRDLSEANFTAVDLEFTGIDRESNSDFLRLPEEAFLQKMAAARLFSPLQIGFSMFRGDTDLEGNSGGNSPGAGVNSQSYRDAMGWEAKSFCPCGLMGPMLKQIIESWVSKGQVDPNELAELEKRRREAENTCGSVAESNSVYERLRAHQTLNEINTVIAMAQRWKGYAERKKRHVAVRNYSCYLFPAPEKDEGDRTVTLSSETAVFLLKNAMDLNRWVTEGLFFVSFDEYAKAQQGALCIPFAADRLIEQGEEWRPCIGG
;
A
#
# COMPACT_ATOMS: atom_id res chain seq x y z
N MET A 1 9.91 35.08 25.18
CA MET A 1 9.41 33.68 25.22
C MET A 1 10.40 32.84 24.44
N ILE A 2 11.29 32.14 25.14
CA ILE A 2 12.43 31.42 24.54
C ILE A 2 11.87 30.13 23.92
N ARG A 3 11.75 30.09 22.59
CA ARG A 3 11.51 28.84 21.84
C ARG A 3 12.80 28.04 21.90
N THR A 4 12.79 26.94 22.63
CA THR A 4 13.84 25.92 22.53
C THR A 4 13.54 25.10 21.30
N ASP A 5 14.41 25.24 20.28
CA ASP A 5 14.40 24.40 19.09
C ASP A 5 14.77 22.98 19.55
N ARG A 6 13.81 22.05 19.54
CA ARG A 6 14.00 20.67 20.01
C ARG A 6 14.35 19.75 18.84
N SER A 7 15.38 20.11 18.10
CA SER A 7 16.01 19.20 17.14
C SER A 7 17.09 18.40 17.86
N VAL A 8 17.05 17.07 17.75
CA VAL A 8 18.13 16.21 18.24
C VAL A 8 19.02 15.90 17.04
N CYS A 9 20.26 16.39 17.09
CA CYS A 9 21.28 16.10 16.10
C CYS A 9 21.98 14.80 16.52
N VAL A 10 21.82 13.73 15.76
CA VAL A 10 22.49 12.45 16.03
C VAL A 10 23.77 12.41 15.19
N ARG A 11 24.94 12.53 15.84
CA ARG A 11 26.24 12.21 15.23
C ARG A 11 26.54 10.73 15.40
N ILE A 12 26.97 10.06 14.34
CA ILE A 12 27.15 8.61 14.30
C ILE A 12 28.61 8.31 14.02
N ASN A 13 29.39 8.11 15.10
CA ASN A 13 30.69 7.47 15.03
C ASN A 13 30.49 5.95 15.01
N THR A 14 31.09 5.25 14.04
CA THR A 14 31.32 3.79 14.16
C THR A 14 32.78 3.56 14.56
N PRO A 15 33.14 2.53 15.36
CA PRO A 15 32.38 1.35 15.78
C PRO A 15 32.16 1.28 17.30
N ILE A 16 30.91 1.15 17.75
CA ILE A 16 30.38 0.46 18.95
C ILE A 16 28.93 0.92 19.12
N GLY A 17 28.03 -0.02 19.42
CA GLY A 17 26.58 0.09 19.29
C GLY A 17 25.95 1.36 19.87
N ILE A 18 25.07 1.98 19.08
CA ILE A 18 24.17 3.05 19.51
C ILE A 18 22.96 2.40 20.16
N ARG A 19 22.78 2.62 21.47
CA ARG A 19 21.60 2.19 22.25
C ARG A 19 20.72 3.42 22.50
N ILE A 20 19.58 3.50 21.80
CA ILE A 20 18.58 4.55 22.05
C ILE A 20 17.55 4.00 23.03
N GLU A 21 17.66 4.35 24.31
CA GLU A 21 16.63 4.05 25.31
C GLU A 21 15.71 5.26 25.46
N ILE A 22 14.45 5.09 25.06
CA ILE A 22 13.36 6.01 25.41
C ILE A 22 12.34 5.19 26.20
N GLY A 23 12.35 5.38 27.52
CA GLY A 23 11.49 4.64 28.44
C GLY A 23 10.01 5.00 28.28
N GLY A 24 9.17 3.97 28.17
CA GLY A 24 7.72 4.09 28.15
C GLY A 24 7.06 2.72 27.98
N GLY A 25 6.89 2.00 29.10
CA GLY A 25 6.23 0.70 29.12
C GLY A 25 4.74 0.77 28.80
N GLY A 26 4.28 -0.17 27.98
CA GLY A 26 2.88 -0.43 27.71
C GLY A 26 2.74 -1.77 27.01
N GLU A 27 2.27 -2.78 27.74
CA GLU A 27 1.97 -4.12 27.24
C GLU A 27 0.81 -4.05 26.23
N GLY A 28 1.01 -4.58 25.02
CA GLY A 28 0.00 -4.66 23.97
C GLY A 28 -0.58 -6.07 23.85
N GLU A 29 -1.90 -6.18 23.95
CA GLU A 29 -2.67 -7.42 23.85
C GLU A 29 -2.63 -8.05 22.44
N SER A 30 -2.57 -9.39 22.43
CA SER A 30 -2.49 -10.26 21.26
C SER A 30 -3.86 -10.47 20.59
N TRP A 31 -4.05 -9.93 19.39
CA TRP A 31 -5.20 -10.25 18.52
C TRP A 31 -4.87 -11.43 17.60
N LYS A 32 -5.42 -12.62 17.90
CA LYS A 32 -5.41 -13.77 16.99
C LYS A 32 -6.66 -13.75 16.10
N GLY A 33 -6.52 -13.18 14.91
CA GLY A 33 -7.46 -13.34 13.79
C GLY A 33 -6.67 -13.66 12.53
N LYS A 34 -6.94 -14.81 11.91
CA LYS A 34 -6.24 -15.28 10.71
C LYS A 34 -6.69 -14.44 9.50
N GLN A 35 -6.08 -13.28 9.34
CA GLN A 35 -6.26 -12.37 8.20
C GLN A 35 -5.42 -12.90 7.05
N MET A 36 -5.96 -12.94 5.82
CA MET A 36 -5.14 -13.04 4.61
C MET A 36 -4.35 -11.72 4.50
N THR A 37 -3.27 -11.61 5.27
CA THR A 37 -2.28 -10.57 5.10
C THR A 37 -1.46 -10.97 3.89
N SER A 38 -1.50 -10.19 2.82
CA SER A 38 -0.40 -10.19 1.87
C SER A 38 0.83 -9.76 2.67
N ASP A 39 1.62 -10.73 3.13
CA ASP A 39 2.77 -10.52 3.99
C ASP A 39 3.69 -9.45 3.37
N ILE A 40 3.98 -8.41 4.15
CA ILE A 40 4.88 -7.33 3.73
C ILE A 40 6.29 -7.90 3.74
N THR A 41 6.98 -7.80 2.61
CA THR A 41 8.39 -8.19 2.50
C THR A 41 9.26 -7.00 2.90
N PHE A 42 9.94 -7.11 4.04
CA PHE A 42 10.89 -6.09 4.49
C PHE A 42 12.22 -6.22 3.76
N ILE A 43 12.69 -5.13 3.14
CA ILE A 43 13.98 -5.06 2.46
C ILE A 43 14.96 -4.23 3.31
N THR A 44 16.09 -4.83 3.62
CA THR A 44 17.20 -4.26 4.40
C THR A 44 18.52 -4.58 3.72
N ARG A 45 19.64 -4.00 4.17
CA ARG A 45 20.98 -4.33 3.63
C ARG A 45 21.29 -5.81 3.70
N GLN A 46 20.76 -6.51 4.71
CA GLN A 46 21.09 -7.92 4.95
C GLN A 46 20.44 -8.86 3.93
N ASN A 47 19.30 -8.48 3.35
CA ASN A 47 18.58 -9.32 2.39
C ASN A 47 18.44 -8.69 1.00
N PHE A 48 18.97 -7.49 0.78
CA PHE A 48 18.81 -6.76 -0.48
C PHE A 48 19.21 -7.58 -1.70
N THR A 49 20.41 -8.18 -1.67
CA THR A 49 20.94 -8.94 -2.82
C THR A 49 20.06 -10.13 -3.20
N GLU A 50 19.42 -10.76 -2.22
CA GLU A 50 18.51 -11.89 -2.44
C GLU A 50 17.12 -11.44 -2.91
N VAL A 51 16.58 -10.38 -2.30
CA VAL A 51 15.20 -9.92 -2.56
C VAL A 51 15.10 -9.04 -3.81
N PHE A 52 16.14 -8.27 -4.13
CA PHE A 52 16.13 -7.28 -5.21
C PHE A 52 15.74 -7.84 -6.58
N PRO A 53 16.23 -9.02 -7.03
CA PRO A 53 15.78 -9.62 -8.29
C PRO A 53 14.27 -9.90 -8.34
N HIS A 54 13.68 -10.34 -7.22
CA HIS A 54 12.24 -10.57 -7.12
C HIS A 54 11.46 -9.27 -7.12
N PHE A 55 11.93 -8.26 -6.40
CA PHE A 55 11.36 -6.92 -6.40
C PHE A 55 11.31 -6.33 -7.82
N VAL A 56 12.42 -6.42 -8.59
CA VAL A 56 12.49 -5.88 -9.96
C VAL A 56 11.52 -6.62 -10.89
N ARG A 57 11.45 -7.95 -10.79
CA ARG A 57 10.48 -8.74 -11.55
C ARG A 57 9.05 -8.30 -11.23
N ASP A 58 8.69 -8.27 -9.96
CA ASP A 58 7.34 -7.94 -9.53
C ASP A 58 6.97 -6.49 -9.93
N LEU A 59 7.92 -5.55 -9.87
CA LEU A 59 7.74 -4.17 -10.34
C LEU A 59 7.50 -4.12 -11.85
N SER A 60 8.25 -4.90 -12.65
CA SER A 60 8.10 -4.95 -14.11
C SER A 60 6.80 -5.61 -14.56
N GLU A 61 6.27 -6.54 -13.76
CA GLU A 61 5.04 -7.28 -14.03
C GLU A 61 3.79 -6.57 -13.46
N ALA A 62 3.97 -5.56 -12.61
CA ALA A 62 2.88 -4.80 -12.04
C ALA A 62 2.18 -3.93 -13.09
N ASN A 63 0.85 -3.88 -13.06
CA ASN A 63 0.07 -2.93 -13.85
C ASN A 63 0.01 -1.56 -13.20
N PHE A 64 0.07 -1.52 -11.87
CA PHE A 64 0.07 -0.29 -11.08
C PHE A 64 0.91 -0.49 -9.83
N THR A 65 1.63 0.55 -9.42
CA THR A 65 2.42 0.55 -8.18
C THR A 65 2.04 1.76 -7.35
N ALA A 66 1.63 1.53 -6.10
CA ALA A 66 1.49 2.57 -5.10
C ALA A 66 2.79 2.68 -4.29
N VAL A 67 3.18 3.90 -3.97
CA VAL A 67 4.39 4.21 -3.20
C VAL A 67 4.02 5.14 -2.06
N ASP A 68 4.57 4.87 -0.87
CA ASP A 68 4.43 5.72 0.31
C ASP A 68 5.76 5.87 1.03
N LEU A 69 5.96 6.99 1.73
CA LEU A 69 7.23 7.36 2.34
C LEU A 69 7.04 7.78 3.80
N GLU A 70 7.88 7.21 4.66
CA GLU A 70 8.04 7.67 6.04
C GLU A 70 9.30 8.53 6.16
N PHE A 71 9.21 9.67 6.83
CA PHE A 71 10.30 10.63 6.97
C PHE A 71 10.75 10.80 8.42
N THR A 72 11.99 11.28 8.61
CA THR A 72 12.52 11.65 9.93
C THR A 72 11.82 12.86 10.55
N GLY A 73 11.03 13.57 9.76
CA GLY A 73 10.19 14.67 10.21
C GLY A 73 9.35 15.23 9.08
N ILE A 74 8.43 16.10 9.45
CA ILE A 74 7.66 16.92 8.52
C ILE A 74 7.69 18.36 9.02
N ASP A 75 7.75 19.30 8.09
CA ASP A 75 7.54 20.70 8.43
C ASP A 75 6.10 20.90 8.92
N ARG A 76 5.97 21.50 10.11
CA ARG A 76 4.70 21.76 10.77
C ARG A 76 4.37 23.25 10.85
N GLU A 77 5.01 24.10 10.03
CA GLU A 77 4.59 25.50 9.92
C GLU A 77 3.07 25.58 9.70
N SER A 78 2.36 26.06 10.73
CA SER A 78 0.91 25.90 10.89
C SER A 78 0.09 26.93 10.13
N ASN A 79 0.73 27.90 9.49
CA ASN A 79 0.05 29.00 8.80
C ASN A 79 0.19 28.82 7.30
N SER A 80 -0.78 28.12 6.71
CA SER A 80 -0.98 28.12 5.27
C SER A 80 -1.47 29.51 4.85
N ASP A 81 -0.57 30.27 4.23
CA ASP A 81 -0.92 31.52 3.56
C ASP A 81 -1.55 31.20 2.19
N PHE A 82 -2.87 31.20 2.13
CA PHE A 82 -3.63 30.91 0.91
C PHE A 82 -3.52 32.01 -0.16
N LEU A 83 -2.94 33.17 0.17
CA LEU A 83 -2.71 34.25 -0.79
C LEU A 83 -1.35 34.12 -1.47
N ARG A 84 -0.50 33.20 -1.00
CA ARG A 84 0.81 32.93 -1.57
C ARG A 84 0.70 32.25 -2.93
N LEU A 85 1.62 32.59 -3.84
CA LEU A 85 1.69 31.92 -5.13
C LEU A 85 2.08 30.44 -4.95
N PRO A 86 1.51 29.51 -5.74
CA PRO A 86 1.86 28.08 -5.65
C PRO A 86 3.35 27.80 -5.74
N GLU A 87 4.08 28.59 -6.54
CA GLU A 87 5.52 28.44 -6.74
C GLU A 87 6.34 28.82 -5.49
N GLU A 88 5.97 29.91 -4.81
CA GLU A 88 6.60 30.31 -3.55
C GLU A 88 6.31 29.30 -2.44
N ALA A 89 5.08 28.79 -2.37
CA ALA A 89 4.70 27.74 -1.44
C ALA A 89 5.47 26.43 -1.71
N PHE A 90 5.68 26.09 -2.98
CA PHE A 90 6.50 24.94 -3.38
C PHE A 90 7.96 25.11 -2.94
N LEU A 91 8.59 26.26 -3.23
CA LEU A 91 9.99 26.52 -2.88
C LEU A 91 10.21 26.44 -1.36
N GLN A 92 9.30 27.02 -0.58
CA GLN A 92 9.40 26.96 0.88
C GLN A 92 9.23 25.52 1.39
N LYS A 93 8.19 24.79 0.93
CA LYS A 93 7.98 23.40 1.34
C LYS A 93 9.14 22.50 0.94
N MET A 94 9.71 22.71 -0.25
CA MET A 94 10.88 21.98 -0.70
C MET A 94 12.10 22.26 0.20
N ALA A 95 12.34 23.53 0.57
CA ALA A 95 13.44 23.90 1.47
C ALA A 95 13.27 23.26 2.86
N ALA A 96 12.05 23.25 3.39
CA ALA A 96 11.75 22.66 4.69
C ALA A 96 11.81 21.11 4.65
N ALA A 97 11.27 20.48 3.62
CA ALA A 97 11.31 19.03 3.44
C ALA A 97 12.73 18.48 3.31
N ARG A 98 13.65 19.24 2.70
CA ARG A 98 15.07 18.87 2.56
C ARG A 98 15.83 18.76 3.89
N LEU A 99 15.28 19.27 4.99
CA LEU A 99 15.86 19.08 6.32
C LEU A 99 15.68 17.65 6.84
N PHE A 100 14.68 16.94 6.34
CA PHE A 100 14.32 15.60 6.77
C PHE A 100 14.70 14.58 5.71
N SER A 101 15.02 13.37 6.17
CA SER A 101 15.41 12.26 5.30
C SER A 101 14.31 11.20 5.26
N PRO A 102 14.16 10.48 4.13
CA PRO A 102 13.31 9.30 4.09
C PRO A 102 13.93 8.19 4.97
N LEU A 103 13.07 7.55 5.77
CA LEU A 103 13.37 6.50 6.74
C LEU A 103 12.98 5.12 6.19
N GLN A 104 11.84 5.09 5.49
CA GLN A 104 11.27 3.91 4.89
C GLN A 104 10.50 4.29 3.63
N ILE A 105 10.51 3.40 2.65
CA ILE A 105 9.66 3.48 1.46
C ILE A 105 8.84 2.19 1.34
N GLY A 106 7.52 2.35 1.27
CA GLY A 106 6.57 1.27 1.04
C GLY A 106 6.20 1.17 -0.43
N PHE A 107 6.13 -0.04 -0.96
CA PHE A 107 5.61 -0.33 -2.30
C PHE A 107 4.47 -1.32 -2.21
N SER A 108 3.38 -1.04 -2.92
CA SER A 108 2.30 -1.99 -3.18
C SER A 108 2.16 -2.16 -4.69
N MET A 109 2.57 -3.32 -5.19
CA MET A 109 2.59 -3.66 -6.61
C MET A 109 1.36 -4.50 -6.95
N PHE A 110 0.51 -3.97 -7.83
CA PHE A 110 -0.76 -4.57 -8.21
C PHE A 110 -0.66 -5.18 -9.60
N ARG A 111 -1.00 -6.46 -9.70
CA ARG A 111 -1.09 -7.20 -10.95
C ARG A 111 -2.51 -7.69 -11.15
N GLY A 112 -3.18 -7.22 -12.19
CA GLY A 112 -4.50 -7.64 -12.62
C GLY A 112 -4.42 -8.63 -13.79
N ASP A 113 -5.43 -9.47 -13.96
CA ASP A 113 -5.75 -9.98 -15.29
C ASP A 113 -6.15 -8.78 -16.16
N THR A 114 -5.16 -8.21 -16.84
CA THR A 114 -5.41 -7.40 -18.03
C THR A 114 -5.79 -8.41 -19.09
N ASP A 115 -7.06 -8.40 -19.52
CA ASP A 115 -7.51 -9.17 -20.67
C ASP A 115 -6.58 -8.83 -21.84
N LEU A 116 -5.58 -9.68 -22.11
CA LEU A 116 -4.95 -9.73 -23.41
C LEU A 116 -6.01 -10.32 -24.34
N GLU A 117 -6.89 -9.45 -24.85
CA GLU A 117 -7.50 -9.68 -26.16
C GLU A 117 -6.34 -9.82 -27.15
N GLY A 118 -5.97 -11.08 -27.44
CA GLY A 118 -4.73 -11.36 -28.13
C GLY A 118 -4.55 -12.83 -28.49
N ASN A 119 -5.57 -13.42 -29.11
CA ASN A 119 -5.41 -14.44 -30.14
C ASN A 119 -4.78 -15.79 -29.76
N SER A 120 -5.61 -16.77 -29.37
CA SER A 120 -5.45 -18.15 -29.86
C SER A 120 -6.74 -18.93 -29.65
N GLY A 121 -7.34 -19.37 -30.75
CA GLY A 121 -8.59 -20.10 -30.80
C GLY A 121 -8.57 -21.38 -29.96
N GLY A 122 -9.62 -21.54 -29.17
CA GLY A 122 -9.90 -22.74 -28.41
C GLY A 122 -11.37 -22.75 -28.05
N ASN A 123 -12.20 -23.26 -28.95
CA ASN A 123 -13.62 -23.48 -28.70
C ASN A 123 -13.79 -24.41 -27.50
N SER A 124 -14.13 -23.86 -26.34
CA SER A 124 -14.71 -24.60 -25.23
C SER A 124 -15.71 -23.69 -24.50
N PRO A 125 -16.99 -23.76 -24.86
CA PRO A 125 -18.03 -23.04 -24.13
C PRO A 125 -18.34 -23.81 -22.84
N GLY A 126 -17.93 -23.31 -21.68
CA GLY A 126 -18.42 -23.89 -20.42
C GLY A 126 -17.69 -23.63 -19.10
N ALA A 127 -16.55 -22.92 -19.04
CA ALA A 127 -15.77 -22.84 -17.79
C ALA A 127 -15.85 -21.48 -17.05
N GLY A 128 -16.88 -20.67 -17.27
CA GLY A 128 -16.92 -19.27 -16.79
C GLY A 128 -17.65 -18.98 -15.47
N VAL A 129 -18.59 -19.83 -15.02
CA VAL A 129 -19.61 -19.41 -14.02
C VAL A 129 -19.50 -20.16 -12.67
N ASN A 130 -18.66 -21.20 -12.57
CA ASN A 130 -18.57 -22.06 -11.37
C ASN A 130 -17.37 -21.78 -10.45
N SER A 131 -16.84 -20.56 -10.42
CA SER A 131 -15.74 -20.27 -9.49
C SER A 131 -16.27 -20.03 -8.07
N GLN A 132 -15.85 -20.85 -7.11
CA GLN A 132 -16.25 -20.76 -5.69
C GLN A 132 -16.15 -19.31 -5.14
N SER A 133 -15.10 -18.59 -5.50
CA SER A 133 -14.89 -17.19 -5.09
C SER A 133 -15.97 -16.20 -5.60
N TYR A 134 -16.69 -16.50 -6.69
CA TYR A 134 -17.80 -15.66 -7.14
C TYR A 134 -19.03 -15.85 -6.25
N ARG A 135 -19.34 -17.12 -5.92
CA ARG A 135 -20.41 -17.46 -4.98
C ARG A 135 -20.13 -16.91 -3.59
N ASP A 136 -18.87 -16.91 -3.14
CA ASP A 136 -18.48 -16.32 -1.87
C ASP A 136 -18.73 -14.81 -1.84
N ALA A 137 -18.40 -14.09 -2.93
CA ALA A 137 -18.67 -12.65 -3.04
C ALA A 137 -20.18 -12.33 -3.04
N MET A 138 -20.99 -13.09 -3.79
CA MET A 138 -22.45 -12.98 -3.72
C MET A 138 -22.95 -13.25 -2.30
N GLY A 139 -22.42 -14.28 -1.64
CA GLY A 139 -22.79 -14.65 -0.27
C GLY A 139 -22.43 -13.59 0.77
N TRP A 140 -21.30 -12.90 0.63
CA TRP A 140 -20.93 -11.78 1.50
C TRP A 140 -21.88 -10.60 1.35
N GLU A 141 -22.14 -10.17 0.12
CA GLU A 141 -23.04 -9.04 -0.15
C GLU A 141 -24.49 -9.37 0.26
N ALA A 142 -24.93 -10.61 0.05
CA ALA A 142 -26.21 -11.12 0.54
C ALA A 142 -26.34 -11.04 2.07
N LYS A 143 -25.29 -11.40 2.82
CA LYS A 143 -25.27 -11.30 4.30
C LYS A 143 -25.32 -9.86 4.80
N SER A 144 -24.77 -8.92 4.03
CA SER A 144 -24.81 -7.49 4.35
C SER A 144 -26.18 -6.86 4.08
N PHE A 145 -27.04 -7.50 3.30
CA PHE A 145 -28.40 -7.04 3.04
C PHE A 145 -29.33 -7.44 4.20
N CYS A 146 -29.70 -6.45 5.02
CA CYS A 146 -30.62 -6.61 6.15
C CYS A 146 -31.93 -5.87 5.88
N PRO A 147 -32.90 -6.50 5.18
CA PRO A 147 -34.17 -5.85 4.92
C PRO A 147 -35.00 -5.76 6.21
N CYS A 148 -35.73 -4.66 6.33
CA CYS A 148 -36.56 -4.33 7.50
C CYS A 148 -38.03 -4.05 7.12
N GLY A 149 -38.37 -4.05 5.83
CA GLY A 149 -39.72 -3.93 5.29
C GLY A 149 -40.48 -5.24 5.20
N LEU A 150 -41.77 -5.14 4.85
CA LEU A 150 -42.70 -6.28 4.73
C LEU A 150 -42.27 -7.31 3.66
N MET A 151 -41.57 -6.85 2.62
CA MET A 151 -41.03 -7.70 1.57
C MET A 151 -39.69 -8.34 1.94
N GLY A 152 -39.11 -7.97 3.08
CA GLY A 152 -37.78 -8.42 3.49
C GLY A 152 -37.58 -9.94 3.48
N PRO A 153 -38.49 -10.75 4.04
CA PRO A 153 -38.37 -12.21 3.99
C PRO A 153 -38.35 -12.77 2.56
N MET A 154 -39.18 -12.23 1.66
CA MET A 154 -39.22 -12.63 0.25
C MET A 154 -37.93 -12.24 -0.47
N LEU A 155 -37.47 -11.00 -0.30
CA LEU A 155 -36.25 -10.49 -0.92
C LEU A 155 -35.03 -11.31 -0.48
N LYS A 156 -34.96 -11.65 0.81
CA LYS A 156 -33.92 -12.51 1.36
C LYS A 156 -33.93 -13.90 0.74
N GLN A 157 -35.10 -14.52 0.57
CA GLN A 157 -35.23 -15.82 -0.09
C GLN A 157 -34.74 -15.80 -1.54
N ILE A 158 -35.06 -14.74 -2.31
CA ILE A 158 -34.58 -14.60 -3.69
C ILE A 158 -33.06 -14.47 -3.72
N ILE A 159 -32.49 -13.63 -2.87
CA ILE A 159 -31.03 -13.44 -2.79
C ILE A 159 -30.34 -14.75 -2.42
N GLU A 160 -30.83 -15.47 -1.41
CA GLU A 160 -30.27 -16.75 -0.98
C GLU A 160 -30.36 -17.82 -2.08
N SER A 161 -31.47 -17.84 -2.84
CA SER A 161 -31.64 -18.66 -4.04
C SER A 161 -30.55 -18.35 -5.07
N TRP A 162 -30.32 -17.08 -5.43
CA TRP A 162 -29.28 -16.69 -6.38
C TRP A 162 -27.87 -17.06 -5.91
N VAL A 163 -27.55 -16.85 -4.64
CA VAL A 163 -26.26 -17.23 -4.05
C VAL A 163 -26.05 -18.74 -4.15
N SER A 164 -27.06 -19.53 -3.80
CA SER A 164 -26.97 -21.01 -3.83
C SER A 164 -26.78 -21.55 -5.25
N LYS A 165 -27.49 -20.98 -6.23
CA LYS A 165 -27.36 -21.30 -7.66
C LYS A 165 -26.06 -20.75 -8.26
N GLY A 166 -25.49 -19.72 -7.65
CA GLY A 166 -24.33 -18.99 -8.18
C GLY A 166 -24.63 -18.23 -9.47
N GLN A 167 -25.88 -17.80 -9.65
CA GLN A 167 -26.32 -17.01 -10.81
C GLN A 167 -27.62 -16.29 -10.49
N VAL A 168 -27.83 -15.14 -11.13
CA VAL A 168 -29.09 -14.39 -11.06
C VAL A 168 -30.11 -15.03 -11.99
N ASP A 169 -31.26 -15.43 -11.45
CA ASP A 169 -32.35 -16.00 -12.23
C ASP A 169 -33.10 -14.87 -12.98
N PRO A 170 -33.14 -14.88 -14.33
CA PRO A 170 -33.79 -13.83 -15.10
C PRO A 170 -35.29 -13.68 -14.80
N ASN A 171 -35.99 -14.77 -14.46
CA ASN A 171 -37.41 -14.74 -14.18
C ASN A 171 -37.70 -14.07 -12.84
N GLU A 172 -36.92 -14.40 -11.80
CA GLU A 172 -37.03 -13.78 -10.48
C GLU A 172 -36.67 -12.29 -10.55
N LEU A 173 -35.69 -11.90 -11.38
CA LEU A 173 -35.34 -10.49 -11.61
C LEU A 173 -36.47 -9.72 -12.32
N ALA A 174 -37.08 -10.29 -13.37
CA ALA A 174 -38.20 -9.66 -14.07
C ALA A 174 -39.42 -9.47 -13.15
N GLU A 175 -39.67 -10.43 -12.28
CA GLU A 175 -40.74 -10.37 -11.29
C GLU A 175 -40.45 -9.35 -10.17
N LEU A 176 -39.18 -9.15 -9.80
CA LEU A 176 -38.72 -8.05 -8.95
C LEU A 176 -38.93 -6.68 -9.60
N GLU A 177 -38.62 -6.54 -10.89
CA GLU A 177 -38.87 -5.30 -11.64
C GLU A 177 -40.36 -4.98 -11.78
N LYS A 178 -41.22 -6.00 -11.87
CA LYS A 178 -42.67 -5.82 -11.82
C LYS A 178 -43.11 -5.29 -10.45
N ARG A 179 -42.65 -5.90 -9.35
CA ARG A 179 -42.94 -5.41 -7.98
C ARG A 179 -42.39 -4.01 -7.72
N ARG A 180 -41.23 -3.66 -8.29
CA ARG A 180 -40.70 -2.29 -8.24
C ARG A 180 -41.71 -1.29 -8.81
N ARG A 181 -42.27 -1.57 -9.99
CA ARG A 181 -43.30 -0.72 -10.62
C ARG A 181 -44.57 -0.62 -9.79
N GLU A 182 -45.01 -1.72 -9.17
CA GLU A 182 -46.16 -1.72 -8.26
C GLU A 182 -45.90 -0.86 -7.00
N ALA A 183 -44.70 -0.93 -6.44
CA ALA A 183 -44.28 -0.11 -5.31
C ALA A 183 -44.14 1.38 -5.68
N GLU A 184 -43.60 1.69 -6.86
CA GLU A 184 -43.54 3.06 -7.42
C GLU A 184 -44.93 3.66 -7.57
N ASN A 185 -45.87 2.90 -8.15
CA ASN A 185 -47.27 3.32 -8.26
C ASN A 185 -47.90 3.56 -6.88
N THR A 186 -47.64 2.67 -5.92
CA THR A 186 -48.13 2.81 -4.55
C THR A 186 -47.58 4.07 -3.89
N CYS A 187 -46.29 4.39 -4.06
CA CYS A 187 -45.68 5.63 -3.59
C CYS A 187 -46.30 6.88 -4.25
N GLY A 188 -46.62 6.81 -5.54
CA GLY A 188 -47.23 7.90 -6.30
C GLY A 188 -48.73 8.09 -6.05
N SER A 189 -49.45 7.04 -5.66
CA SER A 189 -50.89 7.06 -5.42
C SER A 189 -51.28 7.31 -3.96
N VAL A 190 -50.32 7.55 -3.07
CA VAL A 190 -50.62 7.82 -1.66
C VAL A 190 -51.34 9.16 -1.53
N ALA A 191 -52.66 9.12 -1.30
CA ALA A 191 -53.45 10.30 -0.97
C ALA A 191 -52.91 11.01 0.29
N GLU A 192 -53.10 12.33 0.38
CA GLU A 192 -52.69 13.15 1.54
C GLU A 192 -53.27 12.67 2.89
N SER A 193 -54.31 11.82 2.85
CA SER A 193 -54.96 11.21 4.00
C SER A 193 -54.23 10.01 4.60
N ASN A 194 -53.21 9.44 3.94
CA ASN A 194 -52.48 8.31 4.51
C ASN A 194 -51.52 8.78 5.61
N SER A 195 -51.34 7.92 6.61
CA SER A 195 -50.42 8.22 7.70
C SER A 195 -48.98 8.38 7.17
N VAL A 196 -48.20 9.24 7.82
CA VAL A 196 -46.76 9.39 7.52
C VAL A 196 -46.04 8.04 7.58
N TYR A 197 -46.46 7.16 8.49
CA TYR A 197 -45.91 5.81 8.65
C TYR A 197 -46.15 4.92 7.42
N GLU A 198 -47.34 4.96 6.80
CA GLU A 198 -47.64 4.18 5.60
C GLU A 198 -46.81 4.65 4.40
N ARG A 199 -46.63 5.97 4.25
CA ARG A 199 -45.76 6.55 3.22
C ARG A 199 -44.30 6.12 3.38
N LEU A 200 -43.77 6.23 4.60
CA LEU A 200 -42.40 5.81 4.90
C LEU A 200 -42.21 4.30 4.65
N ARG A 201 -43.19 3.47 5.02
CA ARG A 201 -43.16 2.03 4.76
C ARG A 201 -43.17 1.69 3.26
N ALA A 202 -43.95 2.42 2.45
CA ALA A 202 -43.97 2.24 1.00
C ALA A 202 -42.61 2.60 0.38
N HIS A 203 -42.02 3.74 0.76
CA HIS A 203 -40.68 4.15 0.30
C HIS A 203 -39.58 3.18 0.73
N GLN A 204 -39.64 2.69 1.96
CA GLN A 204 -38.70 1.68 2.46
C GLN A 204 -38.76 0.40 1.62
N THR A 205 -39.97 -0.08 1.30
CA THR A 205 -40.18 -1.25 0.45
C THR A 205 -39.60 -1.03 -0.95
N LEU A 206 -39.81 0.15 -1.55
CA LEU A 206 -39.24 0.49 -2.85
C LEU A 206 -37.71 0.52 -2.82
N ASN A 207 -37.11 1.12 -1.79
CA ASN A 207 -35.65 1.18 -1.63
C ASN A 207 -35.03 -0.21 -1.46
N GLU A 208 -35.69 -1.10 -0.71
CA GLU A 208 -35.24 -2.49 -0.58
C GLU A 208 -35.26 -3.21 -1.93
N ILE A 209 -36.35 -3.10 -2.70
CA ILE A 209 -36.44 -3.70 -4.04
C ILE A 209 -35.36 -3.14 -4.98
N ASN A 210 -35.14 -1.83 -4.99
CA ASN A 210 -34.11 -1.19 -5.81
C ASN A 210 -32.71 -1.68 -5.44
N THR A 211 -32.45 -1.89 -4.15
CA THR A 211 -31.18 -2.41 -3.65
C THR A 211 -30.93 -3.82 -4.20
N VAL A 212 -31.93 -4.71 -4.13
CA VAL A 212 -31.82 -6.07 -4.65
C VAL A 212 -31.64 -6.10 -6.17
N ILE A 213 -32.35 -5.25 -6.92
CA ILE A 213 -32.16 -5.13 -8.38
C ILE A 213 -30.74 -4.67 -8.72
N ALA A 214 -30.22 -3.67 -7.99
CA ALA A 214 -28.86 -3.19 -8.19
C ALA A 214 -27.81 -4.27 -7.87
N MET A 215 -28.01 -5.06 -6.82
CA MET A 215 -27.19 -6.25 -6.51
C MET A 215 -27.22 -7.25 -7.68
N ALA A 216 -28.41 -7.57 -8.18
CA ALA A 216 -28.60 -8.49 -9.30
C ALA A 216 -27.86 -8.03 -10.57
N GLN A 217 -27.97 -6.74 -10.92
CA GLN A 217 -27.29 -6.16 -12.08
C GLN A 217 -25.77 -6.19 -11.91
N ARG A 218 -25.25 -5.89 -10.73
CA ARG A 218 -23.80 -6.03 -10.42
C ARG A 218 -23.34 -7.47 -10.57
N TRP A 219 -24.07 -8.42 -9.99
CA TRP A 219 -23.73 -9.84 -10.05
C TRP A 219 -23.79 -10.40 -11.47
N LYS A 220 -24.78 -9.99 -12.26
CA LYS A 220 -24.83 -10.31 -13.69
C LYS A 220 -23.61 -9.74 -14.41
N GLY A 221 -23.26 -8.48 -14.14
CA GLY A 221 -22.03 -7.87 -14.63
C GLY A 221 -20.75 -8.57 -14.19
N TYR A 222 -20.72 -9.19 -13.00
CA TYR A 222 -19.59 -10.01 -12.53
C TYR A 222 -19.54 -11.40 -13.17
N ALA A 223 -20.68 -12.01 -13.50
CA ALA A 223 -20.73 -13.28 -14.21
C ALA A 223 -20.34 -13.10 -15.69
N GLU A 224 -20.70 -11.96 -16.28
CA GLU A 224 -20.36 -11.59 -17.66
C GLU A 224 -18.91 -11.09 -17.77
N ARG A 225 -18.35 -10.49 -16.72
CA ARG A 225 -16.93 -10.15 -16.64
C ARG A 225 -16.12 -11.37 -16.22
N LYS A 226 -15.34 -11.95 -17.14
CA LYS A 226 -14.24 -12.86 -16.78
C LYS A 226 -13.43 -12.19 -15.65
N LYS A 227 -13.30 -12.87 -14.51
CA LYS A 227 -12.78 -12.26 -13.26
C LYS A 227 -11.45 -11.55 -13.49
N ARG A 228 -11.38 -10.27 -13.13
CA ARG A 228 -10.09 -9.59 -12.96
C ARG A 228 -9.56 -9.94 -11.59
N HIS A 229 -8.69 -10.95 -11.50
CA HIS A 229 -7.93 -11.20 -10.28
C HIS A 229 -6.88 -10.09 -10.14
N VAL A 230 -6.90 -9.35 -9.03
CA VAL A 230 -5.82 -8.42 -8.68
C VAL A 230 -4.98 -9.06 -7.58
N ALA A 231 -3.78 -9.52 -7.94
CA ALA A 231 -2.76 -9.93 -7.00
C ALA A 231 -1.96 -8.70 -6.53
N VAL A 232 -1.58 -8.68 -5.26
CA VAL A 232 -0.79 -7.59 -4.67
C VAL A 232 0.47 -8.14 -4.01
N ARG A 233 1.59 -7.47 -4.24
CA ARG A 233 2.88 -7.71 -3.56
C ARG A 233 3.29 -6.45 -2.83
N ASN A 234 3.55 -6.58 -1.53
CA ASN A 234 3.89 -5.46 -0.66
C ASN A 234 5.36 -5.57 -0.25
N TYR A 235 6.10 -4.47 -0.40
CA TYR A 235 7.49 -4.33 0.02
C TYR A 235 7.65 -3.13 0.93
N SER A 236 8.53 -3.21 1.91
CA SER A 236 8.88 -2.10 2.79
C SER A 236 10.38 -2.04 2.96
N CYS A 237 11.00 -0.97 2.46
CA CYS A 237 12.45 -0.83 2.45
C CYS A 237 12.88 0.17 3.51
N TYR A 238 13.70 -0.25 4.46
CA TYR A 238 14.35 0.69 5.37
C TYR A 238 15.47 1.41 4.62
N LEU A 239 15.52 2.74 4.71
CA LEU A 239 16.47 3.59 3.98
C LEU A 239 17.35 4.35 4.97
N PHE A 240 18.66 4.32 4.76
CA PHE A 240 19.61 5.05 5.58
C PHE A 240 20.61 5.79 4.68
N PRO A 241 20.91 7.08 4.91
CA PRO A 241 21.88 7.79 4.07
C PRO A 241 23.26 7.12 4.11
N ALA A 242 23.89 6.92 2.95
CA ALA A 242 25.25 6.37 2.90
C ALA A 242 26.24 7.33 3.60
N PRO A 243 27.28 6.80 4.27
CA PRO A 243 28.35 7.64 4.83
C PRO A 243 29.12 8.37 3.71
N GLU A 244 29.62 9.57 4.01
CA GLU A 244 30.50 10.29 3.08
C GLU A 244 31.88 9.63 3.03
N LYS A 245 32.54 9.65 1.87
CA LYS A 245 33.87 9.02 1.68
C LYS A 245 35.01 9.80 2.35
N ASP A 246 34.84 11.11 2.48
CA ASP A 246 35.88 12.04 2.91
C ASP A 246 35.57 12.55 4.33
N GLU A 247 35.69 11.66 5.33
CA GLU A 247 35.70 11.92 6.80
C GLU A 247 34.54 12.73 7.43
N GLY A 248 33.56 13.17 6.65
CA GLY A 248 32.38 13.88 7.14
C GLY A 248 31.30 12.94 7.69
N ASP A 249 30.97 13.07 8.98
CA ASP A 249 29.76 12.46 9.53
C ASP A 249 28.52 13.06 8.85
N ARG A 250 27.80 12.24 8.09
CA ARG A 250 26.53 12.67 7.51
C ARG A 250 25.51 12.88 8.63
N THR A 251 25.01 14.10 8.72
CA THR A 251 24.04 14.46 9.77
C THR A 251 22.62 14.19 9.27
N VAL A 252 21.83 13.52 10.11
CA VAL A 252 20.39 13.30 9.87
C VAL A 252 19.60 14.06 10.93
N THR A 253 18.64 14.88 10.50
CA THR A 253 17.73 15.59 11.41
C THR A 253 16.53 14.70 11.73
N LEU A 254 16.24 14.51 13.02
CA LEU A 254 15.07 13.77 13.49
C LEU A 254 14.17 14.69 14.31
N SER A 255 12.91 14.80 13.89
CA SER A 255 11.86 15.46 14.68
C SER A 255 11.44 14.55 15.84
N SER A 256 11.52 15.05 17.07
CA SER A 256 11.12 14.28 18.25
C SER A 256 9.65 13.85 18.20
N GLU A 257 8.78 14.70 17.67
CA GLU A 257 7.35 14.43 17.56
C GLU A 257 7.07 13.33 16.53
N THR A 258 7.82 13.35 15.42
CA THR A 258 7.71 12.32 14.37
C THR A 258 8.28 11.00 14.85
N ALA A 259 9.41 11.00 15.55
CA ALA A 259 9.98 9.80 16.15
C ALA A 259 8.99 9.11 17.10
N VAL A 260 8.35 9.87 18.00
CA VAL A 260 7.32 9.34 18.91
C VAL A 260 6.12 8.79 18.16
N PHE A 261 5.67 9.47 17.09
CA PHE A 261 4.58 8.99 16.25
C PHE A 261 4.93 7.66 15.57
N LEU A 262 6.11 7.55 14.95
CA LEU A 262 6.56 6.34 14.26
C LEU A 262 6.72 5.16 15.23
N LEU A 263 7.31 5.39 16.42
CA LEU A 263 7.44 4.39 17.47
C LEU A 263 6.08 3.81 17.91
N LYS A 264 5.05 4.67 18.04
CA LYS A 264 3.68 4.24 18.37
C LYS A 264 3.02 3.42 17.27
N ASN A 265 3.48 3.56 16.02
CA ASN A 265 2.96 2.83 14.86
C ASN A 265 3.90 1.69 14.43
N ALA A 266 4.61 1.09 15.40
CA ALA A 266 5.45 -0.10 15.23
C ALA A 266 6.64 0.07 14.27
N MET A 267 7.12 1.30 14.05
CA MET A 267 8.37 1.54 13.33
C MET A 267 9.58 1.09 14.17
N ASP A 268 10.38 0.18 13.61
CA ASP A 268 11.63 -0.25 14.22
C ASP A 268 12.79 0.68 13.86
N LEU A 269 13.02 1.68 14.72
CA LEU A 269 14.13 2.64 14.55
C LEU A 269 15.51 2.00 14.73
N ASN A 270 15.63 0.90 15.49
CA ASN A 270 16.91 0.21 15.64
C ASN A 270 17.27 -0.47 14.33
N ARG A 271 16.30 -1.18 13.74
CA ARG A 271 16.47 -1.82 12.43
C ARG A 271 16.74 -0.81 11.33
N TRP A 272 16.10 0.36 11.37
CA TRP A 272 16.42 1.45 10.46
C TRP A 272 17.90 1.85 10.50
N VAL A 273 18.45 2.13 11.68
CA VAL A 273 19.85 2.57 11.83
C VAL A 273 20.83 1.44 11.50
N THR A 274 20.54 0.22 11.94
CA THR A 274 21.48 -0.91 11.87
C THR A 274 21.42 -1.69 10.56
N GLU A 275 20.27 -1.71 9.89
CA GLU A 275 20.05 -2.52 8.69
C GLU A 275 19.55 -1.71 7.48
N GLY A 276 19.29 -0.41 7.61
CA GLY A 276 18.76 0.42 6.54
C GLY A 276 19.66 0.44 5.29
N LEU A 277 19.02 0.30 4.12
CA LEU A 277 19.67 0.34 2.81
C LEU A 277 20.33 1.69 2.60
N PHE A 278 21.62 1.64 2.24
CA PHE A 278 22.34 2.84 1.90
C PHE A 278 21.83 3.42 0.58
N PHE A 279 21.50 4.71 0.62
CA PHE A 279 21.21 5.47 -0.59
C PHE A 279 22.17 6.67 -0.71
N VAL A 280 22.39 7.06 -1.96
CA VAL A 280 23.20 8.22 -2.36
C VAL A 280 22.41 9.06 -3.35
N SER A 281 22.75 10.34 -3.46
CA SER A 281 22.19 11.17 -4.53
C SER A 281 22.71 10.73 -5.90
N PHE A 282 22.03 11.12 -6.97
CA PHE A 282 22.51 10.87 -8.33
C PHE A 282 23.88 11.52 -8.60
N ASP A 283 24.14 12.69 -8.02
CA ASP A 283 25.43 13.37 -8.16
C ASP A 283 26.56 12.59 -7.47
N GLU A 284 26.30 12.09 -6.26
CA GLU A 284 27.23 11.22 -5.52
C GLU A 284 27.48 9.91 -6.28
N TYR A 285 26.43 9.29 -6.83
CA TYR A 285 26.55 8.10 -7.65
C TYR A 285 27.39 8.36 -8.91
N ALA A 286 27.13 9.46 -9.64
CA ALA A 286 27.89 9.82 -10.84
C ALA A 286 29.37 10.06 -10.54
N LYS A 287 29.68 10.79 -9.46
CA LYS A 287 31.06 10.99 -8.98
C LYS A 287 31.74 9.66 -8.63
N ALA A 288 31.03 8.76 -7.96
CA ALA A 288 31.57 7.45 -7.60
C ALA A 288 31.89 6.59 -8.84
N GLN A 289 31.03 6.63 -9.87
CA GLN A 289 31.26 5.93 -11.13
C GLN A 289 32.44 6.49 -11.92
N GLN A 290 32.57 7.82 -12.00
CA GLN A 290 33.72 8.46 -12.62
C GLN A 290 35.02 8.11 -11.89
N GLY A 291 35.02 8.14 -10.56
CA GLY A 291 36.17 7.75 -9.75
C GLY A 291 36.58 6.29 -9.99
N ALA A 292 35.62 5.37 -10.13
CA ALA A 292 35.89 3.95 -10.40
C ALA A 292 36.50 3.70 -11.79
N LEU A 293 36.07 4.46 -12.81
CA LEU A 293 36.66 4.41 -14.16
C LEU A 293 38.06 5.02 -14.23
N CYS A 294 38.36 5.97 -13.33
CA CYS A 294 39.67 6.62 -13.24
C CYS A 294 40.70 5.86 -12.39
N ILE A 295 40.37 4.71 -11.80
CA ILE A 295 41.36 3.82 -11.20
C ILE A 295 42.10 3.13 -12.35
N PRO A 296 43.37 3.46 -12.64
CA PRO A 296 44.13 2.75 -13.65
C PRO A 296 44.36 1.33 -13.16
N PHE A 297 44.48 0.42 -14.12
CA PHE A 297 45.07 -0.91 -14.04
C PHE A 297 46.41 -0.88 -13.26
N ALA A 298 46.36 -0.80 -11.93
CA ALA A 298 47.52 -0.84 -11.04
C ALA A 298 47.74 -2.27 -10.51
N ALA A 299 47.40 -3.27 -11.33
CA ALA A 299 47.70 -4.68 -11.08
C ALA A 299 48.85 -5.20 -11.96
N ASP A 300 49.34 -4.44 -12.94
CA ASP A 300 50.41 -4.86 -13.87
C ASP A 300 51.80 -4.27 -13.53
N ARG A 301 52.07 -3.91 -12.26
CA ARG A 301 53.42 -3.49 -11.82
C ARG A 301 54.00 -4.33 -10.67
N LEU A 302 53.69 -5.62 -10.64
CA LEU A 302 54.41 -6.60 -9.81
C LEU A 302 55.11 -7.71 -10.62
N ILE A 303 55.31 -7.51 -11.93
CA ILE A 303 56.19 -8.34 -12.75
C ILE A 303 57.06 -7.40 -13.58
N GLU A 304 58.15 -6.90 -12.98
CA GLU A 304 59.36 -6.35 -13.60
C GLU A 304 60.06 -5.35 -12.67
N GLN A 305 60.34 -5.73 -11.42
CA GLN A 305 61.58 -5.31 -10.76
C GLN A 305 62.08 -6.51 -9.96
N GLY A 306 63.08 -7.19 -10.53
CA GLY A 306 63.87 -8.14 -9.77
C GLY A 306 64.61 -7.36 -8.70
N GLU A 307 64.21 -7.53 -7.44
CA GLU A 307 65.10 -7.30 -6.31
C GLU A 307 65.30 -8.60 -5.54
N GLU A 308 66.57 -8.98 -5.59
CA GLU A 308 67.27 -10.07 -4.96
C GLU A 308 66.89 -10.22 -3.47
N TRP A 309 66.29 -11.35 -3.11
CA TRP A 309 66.18 -11.78 -1.72
C TRP A 309 67.59 -11.97 -1.14
N ARG A 310 68.01 -11.10 -0.23
CA ARG A 310 69.13 -11.38 0.69
C ARG A 310 68.58 -11.67 2.09
N PRO A 311 68.88 -12.85 2.67
CA PRO A 311 68.53 -13.12 4.05
C PRO A 311 69.51 -12.41 4.97
N CYS A 312 69.00 -11.59 5.89
CA CYS A 312 69.77 -11.08 7.02
C CYS A 312 70.13 -12.26 7.93
N ILE A 313 71.38 -12.72 7.84
CA ILE A 313 72.03 -13.51 8.90
C ILE A 313 72.46 -12.53 9.98
N GLY A 314 72.13 -12.86 11.23
CA GLY A 314 72.33 -12.00 12.39
C GLY A 314 73.79 -11.72 12.78
N GLY A 315 73.91 -10.73 13.66
CA GLY A 315 75.07 -10.32 14.44
C GLY A 315 74.64 -9.28 15.46
#